data_AF-A0ABD7X2K2-F1
#
_entry.id   AF-A0ABD7X2K2-F1
#
_cell.length_a   1.000
_cell.length_b   1.000
_cell.length_c   1.000
_cell.angle_alpha   90.00
_cell.angle_beta   90.00
_cell.angle_gamma   90.00
#
_symmetry.space_group_name_H-M   'P 1'
#
loop_
_entity.id
_entity.type
_entity.pdbx_description
1 polymer ?
#
loop_
_entity_poly.entity_id
_entity_poly.type
_entity_poly.pdbx_seq_one_letter_code
_entity_poly.pdbx_strand_id
1 'polypeptide(L)'
;MKLQAYYENKKHFASALTNPYLLRSNLQFFSDPGAAGREGGDGGNEAAGEGGAAGTGTEGSDGGENKLSFTQEEYEKRLQEDTTKRLATELEKQKETMRKELEETIKKERKEAEELAKLSAEERAKVEQEKAKLKLDEEKATLEQEKVKFEREKLFLQTEKILSEEKLDTRLAPFLIGEDADNTHENIKLYKEIHKEAVQNEVSDVLKGKKQLLGGGVNLSEVEQLEQQYQTAINEGKTLEAISLKNKIFALKNK
;
A
#
# COMPACT_ATOMS: atom_id res chain seq x y z
N MET A 1 1.33 -10.90 12.82
CA MET A 1 1.85 -9.70 13.53
C MET A 1 3.30 -9.30 13.19
N LYS A 2 4.20 -10.19 12.73
CA LYS A 2 5.60 -9.80 12.41
C LYS A 2 5.80 -9.06 11.08
N LEU A 3 4.87 -9.17 10.11
CA LEU A 3 4.97 -8.44 8.84
C LEU A 3 4.63 -6.95 8.96
N GLN A 4 3.79 -6.57 9.93
CA GLN A 4 3.32 -5.19 10.06
C GLN A 4 4.42 -4.27 10.62
N ALA A 5 5.24 -4.79 11.54
CA ALA A 5 6.43 -4.11 12.06
C ALA A 5 7.54 -3.92 11.00
N TYR A 6 7.58 -4.74 9.95
CA TYR A 6 8.56 -4.61 8.87
C TYR A 6 8.22 -3.48 7.88
N TYR A 7 6.92 -3.20 7.68
CA TYR A 7 6.46 -2.14 6.77
C TYR A 7 6.53 -0.74 7.37
N GLU A 8 6.32 -0.58 8.68
CA GLU A 8 6.42 0.72 9.35
C GLU A 8 7.87 1.25 9.40
N ASN A 9 8.85 0.37 9.58
CA ASN A 9 10.26 0.76 9.69
C ASN A 9 10.85 1.31 8.37
N LYS A 10 10.31 0.89 7.22
CA LYS A 10 10.74 1.39 5.90
C LYS A 10 10.19 2.77 5.56
N LYS A 11 9.01 3.13 6.11
CA LYS A 11 8.42 4.47 5.96
C LYS A 11 9.21 5.54 6.72
N HIS A 12 9.78 5.20 7.87
CA HIS A 12 10.62 6.12 8.64
C HIS A 12 12.03 6.34 8.04
N PHE A 13 12.57 5.36 7.31
CA PHE A 13 13.89 5.50 6.66
C PHE A 13 13.85 6.40 5.40
N ALA A 14 12.75 6.34 4.62
CA ALA A 14 12.59 7.14 3.42
C ALA A 14 12.37 8.64 3.71
N SER A 15 11.87 8.98 4.89
CA SER A 15 11.62 10.38 5.32
C SER A 15 12.90 11.11 5.79
N ALA A 16 13.99 10.41 6.06
CA ALA A 16 15.23 11.00 6.57
C ALA A 16 16.21 11.46 5.45
N LEU A 17 15.87 11.21 4.18
CA LEU A 17 16.74 11.52 3.03
C LEU A 17 16.32 12.75 2.22
N THR A 18 15.30 13.49 2.68
CA THR A 18 14.91 14.78 2.10
C THR A 18 15.39 15.94 2.95
N ASN A 19 16.71 16.17 2.95
CA ASN A 19 17.30 17.46 3.30
C ASN A 19 17.88 18.07 2.02
N PRO A 20 17.39 19.24 1.55
CA PRO A 20 17.90 19.86 0.34
C PRO A 20 19.01 20.85 0.71
N TYR A 21 20.21 20.40 1.10
CA TYR A 21 21.44 21.21 1.05
C TYR A 21 22.66 20.34 1.38
N LEU A 22 23.77 20.57 0.65
CA LEU A 22 25.12 19.95 0.77
C LEU A 22 25.23 18.58 0.06
N LEU A 23 26.17 18.27 -0.86
CA LEU A 23 27.51 18.77 -1.15
C LEU A 23 27.76 18.85 -2.68
N ARG A 24 28.31 19.99 -3.10
CA ARG A 24 29.12 20.12 -4.31
C ARG A 24 30.52 19.59 -3.98
N SER A 25 30.98 18.50 -4.57
CA SER A 25 32.38 18.04 -4.47
C SER A 25 32.77 17.21 -5.70
N ASN A 26 33.43 17.91 -6.63
CA ASN A 26 34.40 17.49 -7.64
C ASN A 26 34.14 16.18 -8.40
N LEU A 27 33.40 16.32 -9.50
CA LEU A 27 33.40 15.41 -10.63
C LEU A 27 34.75 15.54 -11.39
N GLN A 28 35.79 14.87 -10.90
CA GLN A 28 37.05 14.67 -11.63
C GLN A 28 37.50 13.22 -11.47
N PHE A 29 36.85 12.34 -12.21
CA PHE A 29 37.35 11.01 -12.55
C PHE A 29 37.11 10.89 -14.06
N PHE A 30 38.09 10.42 -14.82
CA PHE A 30 38.22 10.45 -16.30
C PHE A 30 38.96 11.66 -16.89
N SER A 31 40.26 11.73 -16.65
CA SER A 31 41.28 12.16 -17.64
C SER A 31 42.63 11.56 -17.25
N ASP A 32 43.01 10.46 -17.90
CA ASP A 32 44.39 9.93 -17.99
C ASP A 32 45.13 10.72 -19.13
N PRO A 33 46.47 10.78 -19.32
CA PRO A 33 47.55 9.99 -18.70
C PRO A 33 48.83 10.76 -18.28
N GLY A 34 49.65 10.12 -17.43
CA GLY A 34 51.11 10.31 -17.47
C GLY A 34 51.83 10.64 -16.16
N ALA A 35 52.97 9.96 -16.00
CA ALA A 35 54.14 10.30 -15.18
C ALA A 35 54.14 9.92 -13.67
N ALA A 36 54.99 8.91 -13.41
CA ALA A 36 56.04 8.90 -12.39
C ALA A 36 55.66 9.02 -10.89
N GLY A 37 55.89 7.90 -10.20
CA GLY A 37 56.66 7.93 -8.95
C GLY A 37 55.89 7.79 -7.65
N ARG A 38 56.19 6.68 -6.97
CA ARG A 38 56.64 6.58 -5.56
C ARG A 38 55.83 5.64 -4.67
N GLU A 39 56.62 4.90 -3.92
CA GLU A 39 56.36 3.75 -3.05
C GLU A 39 55.69 4.10 -1.71
N GLY A 40 55.23 3.04 -1.02
CA GLY A 40 54.91 2.99 0.41
C GLY A 40 53.51 2.42 0.63
N GLY A 41 53.29 1.18 1.07
CA GLY A 41 54.05 0.37 2.01
C GLY A 41 53.45 0.54 3.40
N ASP A 42 52.53 -0.36 3.80
CA ASP A 42 52.33 -0.71 5.22
C ASP A 42 51.69 -2.10 5.31
N GLY A 43 52.39 -2.99 6.01
CA GLY A 43 51.91 -4.28 6.45
C GLY A 43 51.94 -4.29 7.98
N GLY A 44 50.93 -4.92 8.58
CA GLY A 44 50.83 -5.17 10.01
C GLY A 44 50.29 -6.57 10.25
N ASN A 45 51.12 -7.38 10.89
CA ASN A 45 51.06 -8.84 11.06
C ASN A 45 50.39 -9.23 12.40
N GLU A 46 50.32 -10.57 12.61
CA GLU A 46 50.25 -11.33 13.87
C GLU A 46 48.86 -11.83 14.28
N ALA A 47 48.64 -13.08 14.72
CA ALA A 47 49.52 -14.19 15.08
C ALA A 47 48.73 -15.52 15.05
N ALA A 48 49.43 -16.64 14.87
CA ALA A 48 49.36 -17.80 15.77
C ALA A 48 50.24 -18.92 15.20
N GLY A 49 51.35 -19.20 15.86
CA GLY A 49 52.22 -20.34 15.60
C GLY A 49 52.00 -21.45 16.63
N GLU A 50 52.16 -22.68 16.16
CA GLU A 50 52.55 -23.90 16.88
C GLU A 50 53.29 -24.75 15.81
N GLY A 51 54.47 -25.34 16.00
CA GLY A 51 55.27 -25.57 17.20
C GLY A 51 55.67 -27.04 17.31
N GLY A 52 56.80 -27.43 16.67
CA GLY A 52 57.60 -28.63 16.99
C GLY A 52 57.15 -29.96 16.36
N ALA A 53 58.01 -30.94 16.06
CA ALA A 53 59.43 -31.12 16.31
C ALA A 53 59.96 -32.34 15.50
N ALA A 54 61.29 -32.35 15.26
CA ALA A 54 62.22 -33.48 15.10
C ALA A 54 61.87 -34.62 14.11
N GLY A 55 62.70 -35.00 13.13
CA GLY A 55 64.16 -35.09 13.17
C GLY A 55 64.57 -36.55 13.42
N THR A 56 64.83 -37.30 12.36
CA THR A 56 65.64 -38.54 12.40
C THR A 56 66.56 -38.55 11.20
N GLY A 57 67.82 -38.21 11.44
CA GLY A 57 68.91 -38.52 10.52
C GLY A 57 69.55 -39.86 10.85
N THR A 58 70.50 -40.19 9.98
CA THR A 58 71.72 -40.97 10.25
C THR A 58 71.78 -42.38 9.63
N GLU A 59 72.56 -42.43 8.52
CA GLU A 59 73.68 -43.33 8.18
C GLU A 59 73.53 -44.85 8.46
N GLY A 60 73.95 -45.77 7.60
CA GLY A 60 74.80 -45.76 6.43
C GLY A 60 75.20 -47.21 6.08
N SER A 61 76.14 -47.35 5.14
CA SER A 61 76.89 -48.57 4.78
C SER A 61 76.21 -49.58 3.86
N ASP A 62 76.72 -49.68 2.63
CA ASP A 62 77.60 -50.77 2.15
C ASP A 62 77.62 -50.67 0.61
N GLY A 63 78.74 -50.35 -0.05
CA GLY A 63 79.90 -51.23 -0.10
C GLY A 63 79.68 -52.25 -1.23
N GLY A 64 79.86 -51.83 -2.49
CA GLY A 64 79.56 -52.71 -3.63
C GLY A 64 80.08 -52.16 -4.94
N GLU A 65 81.39 -51.95 -5.03
CA GLU A 65 82.08 -51.71 -6.29
C GLU A 65 81.84 -52.89 -7.24
N ASN A 66 81.11 -52.64 -8.34
CA ASN A 66 81.17 -53.51 -9.50
C ASN A 66 81.48 -52.66 -10.73
N LYS A 67 82.78 -52.43 -10.95
CA LYS A 67 83.33 -51.80 -12.15
C LYS A 67 83.07 -52.73 -13.34
N LEU A 68 81.96 -52.52 -14.03
CA LEU A 68 81.85 -52.83 -15.45
C LEU A 68 82.12 -51.52 -16.20
N SER A 69 83.33 -51.41 -16.77
CA SER A 69 83.80 -50.25 -17.50
C SER A 69 83.00 -50.06 -18.80
N PHE A 70 81.94 -49.27 -18.73
CA PHE A 70 81.47 -48.43 -19.83
C PHE A 70 81.99 -47.02 -19.55
N THR A 71 82.45 -46.28 -20.55
CA THR A 71 83.01 -44.93 -20.40
C THR A 71 82.08 -44.04 -19.58
N GLN A 72 82.61 -43.41 -18.52
CA GLN A 72 81.86 -42.67 -17.50
C GLN A 72 80.88 -41.63 -18.08
N GLU A 73 81.24 -41.03 -19.21
CA GLU A 73 80.43 -40.06 -19.95
C GLU A 73 79.15 -40.65 -20.59
N GLU A 74 79.17 -41.91 -21.02
CA GLU A 74 77.98 -42.53 -21.63
C GLU A 74 76.96 -42.95 -20.58
N TYR A 75 77.40 -43.32 -19.38
CA TYR A 75 76.52 -43.61 -18.25
C TYR A 75 75.80 -42.35 -17.77
N GLU A 76 76.52 -41.24 -17.65
CA GLU A 76 75.94 -39.94 -17.28
C GLU A 76 74.95 -39.44 -18.33
N LYS A 77 75.25 -39.58 -19.63
CA LYS A 77 74.30 -39.25 -20.71
C LYS A 77 73.04 -40.10 -20.68
N ARG A 78 73.15 -41.42 -20.46
CA ARG A 78 71.98 -42.31 -20.34
C ARG A 78 71.10 -41.95 -19.13
N LEU A 79 71.72 -41.63 -17.99
CA LEU A 79 71.00 -41.17 -16.81
C LEU A 79 70.32 -39.81 -17.04
N GLN A 80 70.98 -38.87 -17.74
CA GLN A 80 70.39 -37.59 -18.14
C GLN A 80 69.21 -37.76 -19.12
N GLU A 81 69.32 -38.65 -20.10
CA GLU A 81 68.22 -38.98 -21.02
C GLU A 81 67.03 -39.62 -20.29
N ASP A 82 67.28 -40.52 -19.35
CA ASP A 82 66.21 -41.18 -18.59
C ASP A 82 65.54 -40.23 -17.60
N THR A 83 66.30 -39.32 -16.98
CA THR A 83 65.74 -38.26 -16.10
C THR A 83 64.96 -37.23 -16.90
N THR A 84 65.45 -36.77 -18.06
CA THR A 84 64.70 -35.84 -18.92
C THR A 84 63.42 -36.45 -19.47
N LYS A 85 63.42 -37.74 -19.86
CA LYS A 85 62.19 -38.44 -20.24
C LYS A 85 61.19 -38.53 -19.09
N ARG A 86 61.65 -38.87 -17.88
CA ARG A 86 60.77 -38.92 -16.69
C ARG A 86 60.19 -37.55 -16.36
N LEU A 87 61.02 -36.50 -16.38
CA LEU A 87 60.57 -35.12 -16.15
C LEU A 87 59.60 -34.65 -17.25
N ALA A 88 59.85 -34.97 -18.52
CA ALA A 88 58.93 -34.67 -19.60
C ALA A 88 57.59 -35.38 -19.41
N THR A 89 57.59 -36.67 -19.03
CA THR A 89 56.34 -37.39 -18.75
C THR A 89 55.59 -36.84 -17.54
N GLU A 90 56.30 -36.35 -16.52
CA GLU A 90 55.68 -35.75 -15.34
C GLU A 90 55.10 -34.36 -15.67
N LEU A 91 55.82 -33.55 -16.44
CA LEU A 91 55.34 -32.26 -16.92
C LEU A 91 54.13 -32.40 -17.84
N GLU A 92 54.10 -33.40 -18.72
CA GLU A 92 52.92 -33.65 -19.56
C GLU A 92 51.72 -34.10 -18.73
N LYS A 93 51.91 -34.98 -17.73
CA LYS A 93 50.85 -35.33 -16.77
C LYS A 93 50.34 -34.10 -16.00
N GLN A 94 51.25 -33.26 -15.52
CA GLN A 94 50.89 -32.04 -14.78
C GLN A 94 50.16 -31.03 -15.68
N LYS A 95 50.55 -30.90 -16.96
CA LYS A 95 49.82 -30.08 -17.93
C LYS A 95 48.44 -30.66 -18.23
N GLU A 96 48.30 -31.97 -18.33
CA GLU A 96 47.02 -32.62 -18.53
C GLU A 96 46.09 -32.45 -17.32
N THR A 97 46.59 -32.57 -16.10
CA THR A 97 45.79 -32.32 -14.89
C THR A 97 45.37 -30.86 -14.82
N MET A 98 46.29 -29.92 -15.04
CA MET A 98 45.97 -28.49 -15.09
C MET A 98 44.96 -28.16 -16.19
N ARG A 99 45.08 -28.76 -17.39
CA ARG A 99 44.11 -28.54 -18.46
C ARG A 99 42.72 -29.05 -18.08
N LYS A 100 42.64 -30.23 -17.46
CA LYS A 100 41.37 -30.79 -16.98
C LYS A 100 40.76 -29.90 -15.89
N GLU A 101 41.55 -29.46 -14.93
CA GLU A 101 41.11 -28.54 -13.87
C GLU A 101 40.61 -27.21 -14.45
N LEU A 102 41.33 -26.60 -15.39
CA LEU A 102 40.90 -25.38 -16.08
C LEU A 102 39.63 -25.58 -16.90
N GLU A 103 39.49 -26.71 -17.59
CA GLU A 103 38.24 -27.01 -18.29
C GLU A 103 37.07 -27.20 -17.34
N GLU A 104 37.30 -27.83 -16.19
CA GLU A 104 36.28 -28.03 -15.16
C GLU A 104 35.87 -26.71 -14.51
N THR A 105 36.81 -25.81 -14.20
CA THR A 105 36.48 -24.48 -13.67
C THR A 105 35.71 -23.66 -14.69
N ILE A 106 36.13 -23.63 -15.96
CA ILE A 106 35.39 -22.94 -17.03
C ILE A 106 33.98 -23.51 -17.20
N LYS A 107 33.82 -24.84 -17.10
CA LYS A 107 32.49 -25.49 -17.18
C LYS A 107 31.61 -25.13 -15.97
N LYS A 108 32.18 -25.04 -14.77
CA LYS A 108 31.47 -24.62 -13.54
C LYS A 108 31.07 -23.15 -13.61
N GLU A 109 32.00 -22.26 -13.93
CA GLU A 109 31.76 -20.83 -14.09
C GLU A 109 30.69 -20.54 -15.15
N ARG A 110 30.69 -21.25 -16.28
CA ARG A 110 29.65 -21.11 -17.30
C ARG A 110 28.28 -21.56 -16.80
N LYS A 111 28.21 -22.68 -16.07
CA LYS A 111 26.95 -23.17 -15.49
C LYS A 111 26.40 -22.21 -14.45
N GLU A 112 27.24 -21.72 -13.54
CA GLU A 112 26.85 -20.74 -12.54
C GLU A 112 26.41 -19.42 -13.18
N ALA A 113 27.13 -18.94 -14.20
CA ALA A 113 26.74 -17.73 -14.92
C ALA A 113 25.41 -17.91 -15.68
N GLU A 114 25.17 -19.07 -16.29
CA GLU A 114 23.90 -19.39 -16.94
C GLU A 114 22.76 -19.52 -15.95
N GLU A 115 22.97 -20.16 -14.79
CA GLU A 115 21.97 -20.28 -13.73
C GLU A 115 21.66 -18.92 -13.10
N LEU A 116 22.67 -18.09 -12.82
CA LEU A 116 22.49 -16.72 -12.36
C LEU A 116 21.73 -15.86 -13.39
N ALA A 117 22.04 -15.99 -14.68
CA ALA A 117 21.34 -15.28 -15.74
C ALA A 117 19.89 -15.73 -15.88
N LYS A 118 19.62 -17.05 -15.80
CA LYS A 118 18.26 -17.62 -15.82
C LYS A 118 17.43 -17.16 -14.62
N LEU A 119 17.99 -17.24 -13.41
CA LEU A 119 17.34 -16.76 -12.19
C LEU A 119 17.04 -15.26 -12.28
N SER A 120 17.99 -14.44 -12.75
CA SER A 120 17.74 -13.00 -12.94
C SER A 120 16.68 -12.71 -14.00
N ALA A 121 16.55 -13.51 -15.05
CA ALA A 121 15.52 -13.34 -16.07
C ALA A 121 14.13 -13.75 -15.55
N GLU A 122 14.05 -14.88 -14.84
CA GLU A 122 12.80 -15.37 -14.25
C GLU A 122 12.28 -14.48 -13.12
N GLU A 123 13.14 -13.97 -12.24
CA GLU A 123 12.75 -13.02 -11.20
C GLU A 123 12.24 -11.71 -11.78
N ARG A 124 12.89 -11.19 -12.84
CA ARG A 124 12.40 -10.00 -13.55
C ARG A 124 11.04 -10.25 -14.19
N ALA A 125 10.85 -11.39 -14.83
CA ALA A 125 9.57 -11.77 -15.44
C ALA A 125 8.46 -11.91 -14.38
N LYS A 126 8.76 -12.52 -13.22
CA LYS A 126 7.81 -12.62 -12.10
C LYS A 126 7.43 -11.25 -11.54
N VAL A 127 8.41 -10.38 -11.30
CA VAL A 127 8.15 -9.01 -10.81
C VAL A 127 7.35 -8.19 -11.81
N GLU A 128 7.62 -8.33 -13.11
CA GLU A 128 6.85 -7.66 -14.15
C GLU A 128 5.41 -8.18 -14.24
N GLN A 129 5.22 -9.51 -14.17
CA GLN A 129 3.90 -10.13 -14.13
C GLN A 129 3.11 -9.74 -12.87
N GLU A 130 3.75 -9.71 -11.70
CA GLU A 130 3.11 -9.27 -10.46
C GLU A 130 2.73 -7.79 -10.53
N LYS A 131 3.62 -6.92 -11.04
CA LYS A 131 3.30 -5.50 -11.27
C LYS A 131 2.16 -5.34 -12.26
N ALA A 132 2.11 -6.13 -13.33
CA ALA A 132 1.03 -6.10 -14.31
C ALA A 132 -0.30 -6.54 -13.69
N LYS A 133 -0.28 -7.61 -12.87
CA LYS A 133 -1.47 -8.07 -12.14
C LYS A 133 -1.98 -7.03 -11.16
N LEU A 134 -1.08 -6.45 -10.36
CA LEU A 134 -1.45 -5.38 -9.41
C LEU A 134 -2.07 -4.18 -10.13
N LYS A 135 -1.49 -3.73 -11.24
CA LYS A 135 -2.07 -2.65 -12.05
C LYS A 135 -3.45 -3.01 -12.61
N LEU A 136 -3.62 -4.22 -13.14
CA LEU A 136 -4.92 -4.67 -13.63
C LEU A 136 -5.96 -4.75 -12.51
N ASP A 137 -5.56 -5.19 -11.33
CA ASP A 137 -6.47 -5.29 -10.18
C ASP A 137 -6.82 -3.90 -9.61
N GLU A 138 -5.85 -2.97 -9.59
CA GLU A 138 -6.09 -1.56 -9.29
C GLU A 138 -7.05 -0.92 -10.31
N GLU A 139 -6.82 -1.11 -11.61
CA GLU A 139 -7.70 -0.61 -12.67
C GLU A 139 -9.11 -1.19 -12.55
N LYS A 140 -9.25 -2.49 -12.31
CA LYS A 140 -10.56 -3.13 -12.07
C LYS A 140 -11.26 -2.53 -10.84
N ALA A 141 -10.53 -2.36 -9.74
CA ALA A 141 -11.09 -1.77 -8.53
C ALA A 141 -11.55 -0.32 -8.77
N THR A 142 -10.79 0.47 -9.52
CA THR A 142 -11.19 1.83 -9.90
C THR A 142 -12.43 1.84 -10.78
N LEU A 143 -12.49 0.96 -11.78
CA LEU A 143 -13.65 0.85 -12.67
C LEU A 143 -14.90 0.36 -11.94
N GLU A 144 -14.76 -0.57 -11.00
CA GLU A 144 -15.88 -1.04 -10.18
C GLU A 144 -16.39 0.08 -9.26
N GLN A 145 -15.50 0.85 -8.65
CA GLN A 145 -15.88 2.03 -7.87
C GLN A 145 -16.57 3.10 -8.73
N GLU A 146 -16.07 3.35 -9.94
CA GLU A 146 -16.69 4.28 -10.88
C GLU A 146 -18.07 3.80 -11.33
N LYS A 147 -18.24 2.50 -11.61
CA LYS A 147 -19.54 1.91 -11.94
C LYS A 147 -20.54 2.08 -10.81
N VAL A 148 -20.15 1.73 -9.58
CA VAL A 148 -21.03 1.88 -8.40
C VAL A 148 -21.41 3.34 -8.18
N LYS A 149 -20.46 4.27 -8.34
CA LYS A 149 -20.75 5.71 -8.26
C LYS A 149 -21.72 6.16 -9.35
N PHE A 150 -21.49 5.74 -10.59
CA PHE A 150 -22.35 6.08 -11.72
C PHE A 150 -23.76 5.50 -11.58
N GLU A 151 -23.88 4.26 -11.12
CA GLU A 151 -25.18 3.62 -10.83
C GLU A 151 -25.92 4.37 -9.73
N ARG A 152 -25.22 4.75 -8.66
CA ARG A 152 -25.80 5.55 -7.57
C ARG A 152 -26.20 6.95 -8.04
N GLU A 153 -25.39 7.61 -8.88
CA GLU A 153 -25.71 8.92 -9.43
C GLU A 153 -26.89 8.86 -10.41
N LYS A 154 -26.97 7.82 -11.23
CA LYS A 154 -28.13 7.56 -12.09
C LYS A 154 -29.39 7.37 -11.26
N LEU A 155 -29.32 6.56 -10.19
CA LEU A 155 -30.43 6.35 -9.27
C LEU A 155 -30.82 7.65 -8.55
N PHE A 156 -29.84 8.47 -8.17
CA PHE A 156 -30.04 9.80 -7.60
C PHE A 156 -30.81 10.73 -8.55
N LEU A 157 -30.36 10.85 -9.80
CA LEU A 157 -31.04 11.66 -10.82
C LEU A 157 -32.45 11.17 -11.13
N GLN A 158 -32.67 9.85 -11.16
CA GLN A 158 -34.02 9.28 -11.30
C GLN A 158 -34.90 9.65 -10.10
N THR A 159 -34.35 9.56 -8.90
CA THR A 159 -35.06 9.92 -7.66
C THR A 159 -35.41 11.40 -7.62
N GLU A 160 -34.49 12.30 -8.01
CA GLU A 160 -34.76 13.73 -8.11
C GLU A 160 -35.89 14.04 -9.09
N LYS A 161 -35.93 13.35 -10.24
CA LYS A 161 -37.02 13.50 -11.20
C LYS A 161 -38.36 13.09 -10.60
N ILE A 162 -38.43 11.92 -9.97
CA ILE A 162 -39.66 11.42 -9.33
C ILE A 162 -40.11 12.36 -8.21
N LEU A 163 -39.19 12.85 -7.37
CA LEU A 163 -39.50 13.81 -6.32
C LEU A 163 -40.04 15.13 -6.89
N SER A 164 -39.43 15.63 -7.96
CA SER A 164 -39.90 16.83 -8.65
C SER A 164 -41.29 16.64 -9.27
N GLU A 165 -41.57 15.48 -9.87
CA GLU A 165 -42.89 15.13 -10.42
C GLU A 165 -43.95 15.07 -9.32
N GLU A 166 -43.58 14.55 -8.15
CA GLU A 166 -44.44 14.45 -6.97
C GLU A 166 -44.54 15.74 -6.14
N LYS A 167 -43.91 16.83 -6.62
CA LYS A 167 -43.83 18.14 -5.93
C LYS A 167 -43.25 18.05 -4.52
N LEU A 168 -42.35 17.09 -4.31
CA LEU A 168 -41.55 16.93 -3.11
C LEU A 168 -40.19 17.61 -3.31
N ASP A 169 -39.54 17.99 -2.21
CA ASP A 169 -38.25 18.67 -2.25
C ASP A 169 -37.14 17.71 -2.69
N THR A 170 -36.37 18.10 -3.72
CA THR A 170 -35.26 17.29 -4.25
C THR A 170 -34.13 17.09 -3.25
N ARG A 171 -34.04 17.94 -2.21
CA ARG A 171 -33.09 17.76 -1.10
C ARG A 171 -33.31 16.47 -0.30
N LEU A 172 -34.46 15.82 -0.47
CA LEU A 172 -34.79 14.53 0.14
C LEU A 172 -34.25 13.34 -0.64
N ALA A 173 -33.81 13.53 -1.89
CA ALA A 173 -33.24 12.47 -2.72
C ALA A 173 -32.18 11.62 -2.01
N PRO A 174 -31.13 12.17 -1.36
CA PRO A 174 -30.09 11.35 -0.72
C PRO A 174 -30.59 10.51 0.45
N PHE A 175 -31.76 10.82 1.02
CA PHE A 175 -32.36 10.08 2.14
C PHE A 175 -33.35 9.00 1.68
N LEU A 176 -33.94 9.17 0.49
CA LEU A 176 -34.97 8.27 -0.04
C LEU A 176 -34.40 7.20 -0.98
N ILE A 177 -33.18 7.39 -1.49
CA ILE A 177 -32.46 6.41 -2.32
C ILE A 177 -32.16 5.15 -1.50
N GLY A 178 -32.74 4.02 -1.93
CA GLY A 178 -32.46 2.69 -1.41
C GLY A 178 -31.40 1.93 -2.23
N GLU A 179 -31.27 0.62 -1.97
CA GLU A 179 -30.37 -0.26 -2.75
C GLU A 179 -30.80 -0.38 -4.22
N ASP A 180 -32.11 -0.30 -4.48
CA ASP A 180 -32.71 -0.48 -5.80
C ASP A 180 -33.68 0.66 -6.14
N ALA A 181 -34.04 0.75 -7.43
CA ALA A 181 -35.06 1.66 -7.93
C ALA A 181 -36.44 1.43 -7.29
N ASP A 182 -36.81 0.17 -7.05
CA ASP A 182 -38.10 -0.19 -6.44
C ASP A 182 -38.17 0.24 -4.97
N ASN A 183 -37.14 -0.11 -4.20
CA ASN A 183 -36.99 0.35 -2.80
C ASN A 183 -37.06 1.87 -2.70
N THR A 184 -36.43 2.57 -3.64
CA THR A 184 -36.47 4.03 -3.70
C THR A 184 -37.89 4.56 -3.95
N HIS A 185 -38.66 3.94 -4.86
CA HIS A 185 -40.06 4.31 -5.09
C HIS A 185 -40.95 4.04 -3.88
N GLU A 186 -40.75 2.92 -3.18
CA GLU A 186 -41.48 2.59 -1.96
C GLU A 186 -41.19 3.61 -0.85
N ASN A 187 -39.92 3.96 -0.65
CA ASN A 187 -39.52 5.00 0.29
C ASN A 187 -40.18 6.34 -0.01
N ILE A 188 -40.23 6.76 -1.29
CA ILE A 188 -40.90 8.00 -1.71
C ILE A 188 -42.40 7.95 -1.40
N LYS A 189 -43.07 6.82 -1.68
CA LYS A 189 -44.51 6.66 -1.40
C LYS A 189 -44.81 6.73 0.09
N LEU A 190 -44.06 6.01 0.91
CA LEU A 190 -44.19 6.03 2.37
C LEU A 190 -43.95 7.43 2.93
N TYR A 191 -42.89 8.11 2.48
CA TYR A 191 -42.60 9.47 2.88
C TYR A 191 -43.76 10.42 2.53
N LYS A 192 -44.32 10.29 1.33
CA LYS A 192 -45.44 11.11 0.85
C LYS A 192 -46.68 10.93 1.71
N GLU A 193 -47.00 9.72 2.14
CA GLU A 193 -48.15 9.42 3.00
C GLU A 193 -47.95 10.04 4.39
N ILE A 194 -46.81 9.77 5.03
CA ILE A 194 -46.47 10.29 6.36
C ILE A 194 -46.43 11.83 6.35
N HIS A 195 -45.84 12.43 5.32
CA HIS A 195 -45.76 13.89 5.20
C HIS A 195 -47.14 14.52 5.03
N LYS A 196 -48.02 13.93 4.20
CA LYS A 196 -49.40 14.41 4.05
C LYS A 196 -50.18 14.32 5.35
N GLU A 197 -50.06 13.21 6.08
CA GLU A 197 -50.73 13.03 7.37
C GLU A 197 -50.22 14.03 8.41
N ALA A 198 -48.90 14.22 8.50
CA ALA A 198 -48.29 15.19 9.41
C ALA A 198 -48.75 16.63 9.12
N VAL A 199 -48.74 17.04 7.84
CA VAL A 199 -49.22 18.36 7.42
C VAL A 199 -50.73 18.50 7.69
N GLN A 200 -51.53 17.48 7.42
CA GLN A 200 -52.96 17.51 7.67
C GLN A 200 -53.26 17.64 9.17
N ASN A 201 -52.55 16.89 10.02
CA ASN A 201 -52.69 16.96 11.46
C ASN A 201 -52.31 18.35 11.98
N GLU A 202 -51.19 18.90 11.53
CA GLU A 202 -50.73 20.24 11.88
C GLU A 202 -51.72 21.33 11.43
N VAL A 203 -52.20 21.26 10.19
CA VAL A 203 -53.25 22.17 9.69
C VAL A 203 -54.53 22.03 10.51
N SER A 204 -54.92 20.81 10.89
CA SER A 204 -56.10 20.59 11.73
C SER A 204 -55.94 21.18 13.13
N ASP A 205 -54.74 21.10 13.73
CA ASP A 205 -54.45 21.65 15.05
C ASP A 205 -54.41 23.18 15.01
N VAL A 206 -53.90 23.75 13.91
CA VAL A 206 -53.96 25.18 13.64
C VAL A 206 -55.42 25.64 13.48
N LEU A 207 -56.23 24.95 12.67
CA LEU A 207 -57.65 25.27 12.47
C LEU A 207 -58.48 25.09 13.75
N LYS A 208 -58.12 24.13 14.61
CA LYS A 208 -58.74 23.93 15.94
C LYS A 208 -58.22 24.92 16.98
N GLY A 209 -57.30 25.81 16.62
CA GLY A 209 -56.75 26.83 17.52
C GLY A 209 -55.76 26.32 18.56
N LYS A 210 -55.33 25.06 18.48
CA LYS A 210 -54.33 24.50 19.40
C LYS A 210 -52.92 25.02 19.11
N LYS A 211 -52.62 25.33 17.86
CA LYS A 211 -51.31 25.83 17.41
C LYS A 211 -51.47 27.19 16.74
N GLN A 212 -50.77 28.19 17.25
CA GLN A 212 -50.76 29.55 16.69
C GLN A 212 -49.94 29.54 15.39
N LEU A 213 -50.46 30.10 14.29
CA LEU A 213 -49.70 30.25 13.03
C LEU A 213 -48.52 31.20 13.26
N LEU A 214 -47.30 30.69 13.14
CA LEU A 214 -46.11 31.55 13.08
C LEU A 214 -46.09 32.28 11.73
N GLY A 215 -46.36 33.58 11.74
CA GLY A 215 -46.20 34.48 10.58
C GLY A 215 -47.45 35.30 10.22
N GLY A 216 -48.63 34.92 10.71
CA GLY A 216 -49.83 35.74 10.65
C GLY A 216 -49.98 36.47 11.97
N GLY A 217 -49.65 37.76 12.01
CA GLY A 217 -49.92 38.60 13.17
C GLY A 217 -51.35 38.36 13.66
N VAL A 218 -51.43 37.88 14.90
CA VAL A 218 -52.56 37.85 15.84
C VAL A 218 -53.93 37.88 15.18
N ASN A 219 -54.67 36.77 15.26
CA ASN A 219 -56.09 36.72 15.68
C ASN A 219 -56.67 35.33 15.34
N LEU A 220 -56.25 34.30 16.07
CA LEU A 220 -57.26 33.33 16.51
C LEU A 220 -58.08 34.09 17.55
N SER A 221 -59.33 34.33 17.20
CA SER A 221 -60.01 35.58 17.52
C SER A 221 -60.14 35.78 19.04
N GLU A 222 -59.72 36.95 19.54
CA GLU A 222 -60.00 37.36 20.93
C GLU A 222 -61.49 37.13 21.27
N VAL A 223 -62.34 37.24 20.25
CA VAL A 223 -63.75 36.86 20.22
C VAL A 223 -64.00 35.39 20.56
N GLU A 224 -63.40 34.41 19.87
CA GLU A 224 -63.60 32.97 20.14
C GLU A 224 -63.11 32.57 21.53
N GLN A 225 -62.01 33.16 22.00
CA GLN A 225 -61.51 32.92 23.37
C GLN A 225 -62.51 33.43 24.41
N LEU A 226 -63.05 34.64 24.21
CA LEU A 226 -64.08 35.19 25.07
C LEU A 226 -65.40 34.41 24.98
N GLU A 227 -65.75 33.86 23.81
CA GLU A 227 -66.93 33.00 23.61
C GLU A 227 -66.81 31.68 24.38
N GLN A 228 -65.62 31.05 24.40
CA GLN A 228 -65.37 29.87 25.23
C GLN A 228 -65.49 30.21 26.72
N GLN A 229 -64.90 31.32 27.16
CA GLN A 229 -65.00 31.78 28.55
C GLN A 229 -66.45 32.10 28.96
N TYR A 230 -67.23 32.66 28.05
CA TYR A 230 -68.66 32.91 28.25
C TYR A 230 -69.42 31.60 28.48
N GLN A 231 -69.16 30.56 27.68
CA GLN A 231 -69.81 29.25 27.85
C GLN A 231 -69.40 28.58 29.16
N THR A 232 -68.13 28.66 29.57
CA THR A 232 -67.68 28.14 30.86
C THR A 232 -68.35 28.89 32.03
N ALA A 233 -68.46 30.22 31.95
CA ALA A 233 -69.10 31.02 32.99
C ALA A 233 -70.60 30.72 33.13
N ILE A 234 -71.29 30.41 32.03
CA ILE A 234 -72.68 29.93 32.05
C ILE A 234 -72.79 28.58 32.74
N ASN A 235 -71.93 27.62 32.38
CA ASN A 235 -71.94 26.28 32.97
C ASN A 235 -71.61 26.30 34.47
N GLU A 236 -70.79 27.25 34.91
CA GLU A 236 -70.44 27.47 36.32
C GLU A 236 -71.48 28.32 37.09
N GLY A 237 -72.54 28.80 36.43
CA GLY A 237 -73.59 29.64 37.05
C GLY A 237 -73.15 31.08 37.37
N LYS A 238 -72.00 31.54 36.86
CA LYS A 238 -71.46 32.89 37.07
C LYS A 238 -72.07 33.88 36.07
N THR A 239 -73.34 34.21 36.27
CA THR A 239 -74.14 35.02 35.33
C THR A 239 -73.59 36.44 35.11
N LEU A 240 -73.05 37.10 36.14
CA LEU A 240 -72.47 38.44 36.03
C LEU A 240 -71.21 38.46 35.15
N GLU A 241 -70.35 37.44 35.31
CA GLU A 241 -69.14 37.28 34.51
C GLU A 241 -69.50 36.98 33.05
N ALA A 242 -70.48 36.10 32.81
CA ALA A 242 -70.99 35.82 31.48
C ALA A 242 -71.56 37.08 30.77
N ILE A 243 -72.31 37.93 31.47
CA ILE A 243 -72.82 39.19 30.89
C ILE A 243 -71.66 40.12 30.51
N SER A 244 -70.65 40.25 31.37
CA SER A 244 -69.47 41.09 31.09
C SER A 244 -68.68 40.61 29.87
N LEU A 245 -68.48 39.30 29.75
CA LEU A 245 -67.81 38.67 28.63
C LEU A 245 -68.60 38.87 27.34
N LYS A 246 -69.94 38.72 27.38
CA LYS A 246 -70.83 38.95 26.24
C LYS A 246 -70.78 40.40 25.74
N ASN A 247 -70.74 41.38 26.65
CA ASN A 247 -70.60 42.78 26.29
C ASN A 247 -69.23 43.08 25.65
N LYS A 248 -68.16 42.46 26.17
CA LYS A 248 -66.81 42.58 25.62
C LYS A 248 -66.73 41.97 24.20
N ILE A 249 -67.34 40.81 24.00
CA ILE A 249 -67.48 40.16 22.68
C ILE A 249 -68.22 41.09 21.71
N PHE A 250 -69.35 41.65 22.13
CA PHE A 250 -70.15 42.57 21.31
C PHE A 250 -69.38 43.85 20.93
N ALA A 251 -68.62 44.42 21.87
CA ALA A 251 -67.79 45.60 21.62
C ALA A 251 -66.65 45.33 20.63
N LEU A 252 -66.09 44.12 20.63
CA LEU A 252 -65.05 43.70 19.69
C LEU A 252 -65.62 43.35 18.30
N LYS A 253 -66.84 42.81 18.21
CA LYS A 253 -67.50 42.50 16.92
C LYS A 253 -68.03 43.74 16.19
N ASN A 254 -68.28 44.84 16.89
CA ASN A 254 -68.86 46.07 16.34
C ASN A 254 -67.85 47.23 16.23
N LYS A 255 -66.55 46.95 16.39
CA LYS A 255 -65.46 47.88 16.07
C LYS A 255 -64.97 47.63 14.66
#